data_AF-A0A8J2BA81-F1
#
_entry.id   AF-A0A8J2BA81-F1
#
_cell.length_a   1.000
_cell.length_b   1.000
_cell.length_c   1.000
_cell.angle_alpha   90.00
_cell.angle_beta   90.00
_cell.angle_gamma   90.00
#
_symmetry.space_group_name_H-M   'P 1'
#
loop_
_entity.id
_entity.type
_entity.pdbx_description
1 polymer ?
#
loop_
_entity_poly.entity_id
_entity_poly.type
_entity_poly.pdbx_seq_one_letter_code
_entity_poly.pdbx_strand_id
1 'polypeptide(L)'
;MKLPSVVGCLPQPGSGSSARNYLALLAQQSFPSSPSQPSTFPRSNASVVRGGQKQHSSCCSPSFSRLNGSCSTPVVTSHHHNKLLQLGGDHMVMSGFSCFLEQRRGYYFRRANWFPTRRRRVYAWRRQLKASRNLKPRYVDYERNQKQVENSTAADYLYIFRKREVRVSLKRLVWECGRPIMHRNLQDGIDFLESLARPYTDPVVECLRNARDNLVNIHKKDPARLVIQRFQSLRGRYVKSLRFHSKAKIGIVRSPRNHIKVGIREMTLEEFFQKAYVIGKVPTTLTTDMRLALYEGRVGPEMHRQWSPYITSTSRWLHRRRLKYLEMTKQLDLYRLREAWAERYEGNLRRKSVEARRAREII
;
A
#
# COMPACT_ATOMS: atom_id res chain seq x y z
N MET A 1 61.90 26.09 7.97
CA MET A 1 60.76 25.37 7.36
C MET A 1 59.60 26.34 7.25
N LYS A 2 59.19 26.67 6.03
CA LYS A 2 58.20 27.72 5.71
C LYS A 2 56.78 27.15 5.86
N LEU A 3 55.96 27.78 6.70
CA LEU A 3 54.50 27.71 6.62
C LEU A 3 54.01 28.97 5.91
N PRO A 4 53.29 28.89 4.78
CA PRO A 4 52.52 30.01 4.29
C PRO A 4 51.09 29.95 4.84
N SER A 5 50.71 31.05 5.50
CA SER A 5 49.33 31.48 5.74
C SER A 5 48.57 31.57 4.41
N VAL A 6 47.45 30.85 4.29
CA VAL A 6 46.47 31.10 3.22
C VAL A 6 45.17 31.53 3.87
N VAL A 7 44.96 32.85 3.80
CA VAL A 7 43.67 33.51 3.94
C VAL A 7 42.83 33.11 2.72
N GLY A 8 41.71 32.43 2.96
CA GLY A 8 40.77 32.01 1.91
C GLY A 8 39.38 32.57 2.19
N CYS A 9 38.97 33.53 1.37
CA CYS A 9 37.73 34.29 1.44
C CYS A 9 36.46 33.43 1.49
N LEU A 10 35.54 33.78 2.41
CA LEU A 10 34.14 33.38 2.38
C LEU A 10 33.45 34.03 1.17
N PRO A 11 32.73 33.27 0.31
CA PRO A 11 31.87 33.89 -0.68
C PRO A 11 30.60 34.44 0.01
N GLN A 12 30.37 35.74 -0.16
CA GLN A 12 29.12 36.39 0.23
C GLN A 12 27.93 35.83 -0.55
N PRO A 13 26.72 35.80 0.04
CA PRO A 13 25.50 35.38 -0.64
C PRO A 13 25.06 36.43 -1.66
N GLY A 14 25.31 36.14 -2.94
CA GLY A 14 24.79 36.88 -4.08
C GLY A 14 23.26 36.97 -4.06
N SER A 15 22.80 38.20 -4.23
CA SER A 15 21.44 38.69 -4.18
C SER A 15 20.56 38.21 -5.34
N GLY A 16 19.31 37.89 -5.00
CA GLY A 16 18.10 38.12 -5.81
C GLY A 16 18.10 37.77 -7.29
N SER A 17 17.93 36.49 -7.67
CA SER A 17 17.31 36.06 -8.95
C SER A 17 16.95 34.55 -9.02
N SER A 18 16.60 33.91 -7.90
CA SER A 18 16.57 32.43 -7.85
C SER A 18 15.21 31.76 -8.12
N ALA A 19 14.07 32.43 -7.97
CA ALA A 19 12.78 31.73 -8.06
C ALA A 19 12.31 31.41 -9.50
N ARG A 20 12.62 32.26 -10.49
CA ARG A 20 12.18 32.08 -11.89
C ARG A 20 13.02 31.08 -12.67
N ASN A 21 14.35 31.05 -12.45
CA ASN A 21 15.24 30.11 -13.12
C ASN A 21 15.09 28.66 -12.61
N TYR A 22 14.50 28.48 -11.41
CA TYR A 22 14.27 27.14 -10.86
C TYR A 22 13.09 26.39 -11.50
N LEU A 23 12.07 27.07 -12.02
CA LEU A 23 10.99 26.43 -12.77
C LEU A 23 11.47 25.91 -14.13
N ALA A 24 12.41 26.61 -14.76
CA ALA A 24 13.08 26.16 -15.98
C ALA A 24 14.05 24.98 -15.72
N LEU A 25 14.75 24.97 -14.58
CA LEU A 25 15.61 23.84 -14.20
C LEU A 25 14.82 22.60 -13.79
N LEU A 26 13.66 22.77 -13.14
CA LEU A 26 12.72 21.69 -12.89
C LEU A 26 12.07 21.18 -14.19
N ALA A 27 12.14 21.93 -15.30
CA ALA A 27 11.57 21.59 -16.62
C ALA A 27 12.33 20.49 -17.38
N GLN A 28 13.60 20.20 -17.03
CA GLN A 28 14.51 19.37 -17.83
C GLN A 28 14.80 17.96 -17.27
N GLN A 29 13.93 17.39 -16.44
CA GLN A 29 14.32 16.29 -15.52
C GLN A 29 13.62 14.95 -15.77
N SER A 30 14.37 13.91 -16.12
CA SER A 30 13.97 12.52 -16.47
C SER A 30 13.73 11.59 -15.26
N PHE A 31 13.03 10.48 -15.49
CA PHE A 31 12.86 9.34 -14.57
C PHE A 31 13.54 8.09 -15.16
N PRO A 32 14.04 7.15 -14.35
CA PRO A 32 14.59 5.90 -14.85
C PRO A 32 13.59 4.75 -14.87
N SER A 33 13.97 3.80 -15.70
CA SER A 33 13.48 2.45 -15.88
C SER A 33 14.05 1.47 -14.85
N SER A 34 13.22 0.54 -14.41
CA SER A 34 13.65 -0.82 -14.05
C SER A 34 13.86 -1.61 -15.34
N PRO A 35 15.02 -2.24 -15.59
CA PRO A 35 15.20 -3.16 -16.70
C PRO A 35 14.62 -4.54 -16.35
N SER A 36 13.78 -5.09 -17.23
CA SER A 36 13.51 -6.53 -17.27
C SER A 36 14.70 -7.22 -17.95
N GLN A 37 15.50 -7.98 -17.21
CA GLN A 37 16.51 -8.85 -17.83
C GLN A 37 15.90 -10.21 -18.22
N PRO A 38 16.20 -10.74 -19.43
CA PRO A 38 16.01 -12.14 -19.75
C PRO A 38 17.15 -12.98 -19.13
N SER A 39 16.80 -14.04 -18.42
CA SER A 39 17.78 -15.00 -17.88
C SER A 39 18.34 -15.86 -19.01
N THR A 40 19.64 -15.72 -19.29
CA THR A 40 20.40 -16.67 -20.11
C THR A 40 21.61 -17.09 -19.30
N PHE A 41 21.50 -18.23 -18.62
CA PHE A 41 22.64 -18.98 -18.11
C PHE A 41 22.94 -20.11 -19.09
N PRO A 42 24.17 -20.26 -19.60
CA PRO A 42 24.54 -21.46 -20.32
C PRO A 42 24.71 -22.63 -19.35
N ARG A 43 24.08 -23.76 -19.69
CA ARG A 43 24.31 -25.07 -19.06
C ARG A 43 25.75 -25.50 -19.34
N SER A 44 26.56 -25.69 -18.31
CA SER A 44 27.75 -26.54 -18.39
C SER A 44 27.38 -27.96 -17.97
N ASN A 45 27.55 -28.89 -18.91
CA ASN A 45 27.53 -30.32 -18.67
C ASN A 45 28.82 -30.70 -17.93
N ALA A 46 28.70 -31.32 -16.76
CA ALA A 46 29.80 -32.02 -16.11
C ALA A 46 29.28 -33.39 -15.64
N SER A 47 29.64 -34.40 -16.42
CA SER A 47 29.53 -35.82 -16.11
C SER A 47 30.78 -36.28 -15.35
N VAL A 48 30.68 -36.69 -14.09
CA VAL A 48 31.70 -37.53 -13.43
C VAL A 48 31.05 -38.46 -12.39
N VAL A 49 31.01 -39.75 -12.75
CA VAL A 49 31.43 -40.97 -12.01
C VAL A 49 30.96 -41.25 -10.57
N ARG A 50 30.58 -42.53 -10.41
CA ARG A 50 30.08 -43.29 -9.26
C ARG A 50 31.07 -43.51 -8.11
N GLY A 51 30.51 -43.82 -6.94
CA GLY A 51 31.11 -44.59 -5.83
C GLY A 51 31.25 -43.75 -4.56
N GLY A 52 30.87 -44.16 -3.35
CA GLY A 52 30.31 -45.38 -2.81
C GLY A 52 30.12 -45.21 -1.29
N GLN A 53 29.22 -46.01 -0.72
CA GLN A 53 29.13 -46.50 0.67
C GLN A 53 29.20 -45.57 1.91
N LYS A 54 28.09 -45.63 2.67
CA LYS A 54 27.91 -45.82 4.13
C LYS A 54 28.88 -45.12 5.10
N GLN A 55 28.30 -44.38 6.07
CA GLN A 55 28.36 -44.74 7.51
C GLN A 55 27.45 -43.84 8.38
N HIS A 56 26.97 -44.44 9.48
CA HIS A 56 26.16 -43.88 10.55
C HIS A 56 27.01 -43.08 11.55
N SER A 57 26.47 -41.96 12.06
CA SER A 57 26.69 -41.42 13.43
C SER A 57 25.85 -40.13 13.58
N SER A 58 24.68 -40.11 14.23
CA SER A 58 24.46 -39.96 15.67
C SER A 58 25.45 -39.03 16.38
N CYS A 59 24.97 -37.84 16.80
CA CYS A 59 25.26 -37.11 18.06
C CYS A 59 24.63 -35.70 17.95
N CYS A 60 23.49 -35.47 18.62
CA CYS A 60 23.37 -34.78 19.91
C CYS A 60 23.22 -33.25 19.77
N SER A 61 21.96 -32.81 19.75
CA SER A 61 21.53 -31.43 19.96
C SER A 61 21.59 -31.07 21.46
N PRO A 62 21.98 -29.84 21.86
CA PRO A 62 21.76 -29.37 23.22
C PRO A 62 20.34 -28.79 23.40
N SER A 63 19.64 -29.45 24.31
CA SER A 63 18.54 -29.05 25.18
C SER A 63 18.19 -27.55 25.29
N PHE A 64 16.93 -27.25 24.96
CA PHE A 64 16.17 -26.07 25.37
C PHE A 64 15.68 -26.23 26.82
N SER A 65 16.12 -25.38 27.73
CA SER A 65 15.56 -25.24 29.09
C SER A 65 14.32 -24.35 29.08
N ARG A 66 13.19 -24.92 29.53
CA ARG A 66 11.92 -24.25 29.81
C ARG A 66 12.00 -23.52 31.16
N LEU A 67 11.56 -22.26 31.19
CA LEU A 67 11.13 -21.61 32.43
C LEU A 67 9.61 -21.47 32.42
N ASN A 68 9.02 -22.05 33.47
CA ASN A 68 7.61 -22.03 33.81
C ASN A 68 7.23 -20.63 34.33
N GLY A 69 6.11 -20.09 33.84
CA GLY A 69 5.46 -18.90 34.39
C GLY A 69 3.95 -19.10 34.33
N SER A 70 3.40 -19.66 35.40
CA SER A 70 1.96 -19.87 35.61
C SER A 70 1.29 -18.56 36.06
N CYS A 71 0.39 -18.02 35.24
CA CYS A 71 -0.56 -16.99 35.67
C CYS A 71 -1.94 -17.64 35.81
N SER A 72 -2.33 -17.86 37.07
CA SER A 72 -3.66 -18.24 37.53
C SER A 72 -4.64 -17.06 37.44
N THR A 73 -5.73 -17.23 36.70
CA THR A 73 -6.92 -16.37 36.77
C THR A 73 -8.02 -17.08 37.56
N PRO A 74 -8.67 -16.43 38.55
CA PRO A 74 -9.71 -17.07 39.33
C PRO A 74 -11.03 -17.16 38.56
N VAL A 75 -11.65 -18.33 38.69
CA VAL A 75 -13.03 -18.66 38.33
C VAL A 75 -13.95 -18.10 39.41
N VAL A 76 -14.95 -17.30 39.02
CA VAL A 76 -16.07 -16.94 39.91
C VAL A 76 -17.32 -17.60 39.35
N THR A 77 -17.75 -18.65 40.03
CA THR A 77 -19.08 -19.25 39.94
C THR A 77 -19.90 -18.79 41.13
N SER A 78 -21.13 -18.31 40.92
CA SER A 78 -22.14 -18.31 41.98
C SER A 78 -23.52 -18.61 41.41
N HIS A 79 -24.03 -19.77 41.81
CA HIS A 79 -25.44 -20.18 41.76
C HIS A 79 -26.29 -19.36 42.74
N HIS A 80 -27.56 -19.12 42.41
CA HIS A 80 -28.73 -19.17 43.33
C HIS A 80 -30.00 -19.05 42.46
N HIS A 81 -30.72 -20.14 42.22
CA HIS A 81 -31.90 -20.67 42.95
C HIS A 81 -33.24 -19.98 42.67
N ASN A 82 -34.11 -20.75 41.99
CA ASN A 82 -35.56 -20.58 41.89
C ASN A 82 -36.25 -20.62 43.26
N LYS A 83 -37.34 -19.86 43.40
CA LYS A 83 -38.54 -20.32 44.13
C LYS A 83 -39.80 -19.62 43.61
N LEU A 84 -40.71 -20.47 43.10
CA LEU A 84 -42.13 -20.23 42.90
C LEU A 84 -42.83 -20.04 44.25
N LEU A 85 -43.89 -19.23 44.29
CA LEU A 85 -45.13 -19.52 45.02
C LEU A 85 -46.29 -18.67 44.47
N GLN A 86 -47.43 -19.34 44.32
CA GLN A 86 -48.74 -18.90 43.84
C GLN A 86 -49.57 -18.22 44.95
N LEU A 87 -50.83 -17.91 44.58
CA LEU A 87 -52.01 -17.46 45.36
C LEU A 87 -52.16 -15.93 45.29
N GLY A 88 -53.23 -15.32 44.79
CA GLY A 88 -54.64 -15.72 44.63
C GLY A 88 -55.48 -14.63 45.31
N GLY A 89 -56.46 -14.04 44.61
CA GLY A 89 -57.42 -13.10 45.24
C GLY A 89 -57.91 -11.98 44.33
N ASP A 90 -59.18 -12.10 43.92
CA ASP A 90 -60.00 -11.08 43.27
C ASP A 90 -60.34 -9.94 44.25
N HIS A 91 -60.42 -8.68 43.76
CA HIS A 91 -61.54 -7.74 43.96
C HIS A 91 -61.22 -6.30 43.50
N MET A 92 -62.13 -5.80 42.66
CA MET A 92 -62.68 -4.43 42.51
C MET A 92 -61.78 -3.17 42.48
N VAL A 93 -61.82 -2.54 41.31
CA VAL A 93 -62.14 -1.12 41.02
C VAL A 93 -61.62 -0.05 41.99
N MET A 94 -60.70 0.79 41.50
CA MET A 94 -60.84 2.26 41.56
C MET A 94 -59.91 2.89 40.50
N SER A 95 -60.53 3.50 39.50
CA SER A 95 -59.89 4.44 38.59
C SER A 95 -59.49 5.71 39.34
N GLY A 96 -58.22 6.11 39.26
CA GLY A 96 -57.82 7.45 39.71
C GLY A 96 -56.32 7.60 39.98
N PHE A 97 -55.62 8.19 39.01
CA PHE A 97 -54.38 8.97 39.15
C PHE A 97 -53.18 8.34 39.88
N SER A 98 -52.13 8.05 39.12
CA SER A 98 -50.82 8.73 39.32
C SER A 98 -49.78 8.32 38.28
N CYS A 99 -48.87 9.26 38.03
CA CYS A 99 -47.50 9.07 37.57
C CYS A 99 -47.30 8.41 36.19
N PHE A 100 -47.06 9.17 35.13
CA PHE A 100 -45.74 9.77 34.86
C PHE A 100 -44.58 8.86 35.26
N LEU A 101 -43.73 8.53 34.28
CA LEU A 101 -42.40 7.93 34.39
C LEU A 101 -42.30 6.41 34.26
N GLU A 102 -42.44 5.92 33.02
CA GLU A 102 -41.45 4.97 32.52
C GLU A 102 -41.26 5.07 31.00
N GLN A 103 -41.05 6.30 30.52
CA GLN A 103 -40.22 6.47 29.32
C GLN A 103 -38.81 6.03 29.70
N ARG A 104 -38.45 4.79 29.33
CA ARG A 104 -37.06 4.31 29.29
C ARG A 104 -36.23 5.27 28.44
N ARG A 105 -35.70 6.32 29.08
CA ARG A 105 -34.68 7.20 28.51
C ARG A 105 -33.46 6.34 28.28
N GLY A 106 -33.19 6.02 27.02
CA GLY A 106 -31.91 5.45 26.65
C GLY A 106 -30.80 6.39 27.12
N TYR A 107 -29.92 5.91 27.99
CA TYR A 107 -28.71 6.61 28.45
C TYR A 107 -27.71 6.96 27.33
N TYR A 108 -28.06 6.69 26.08
CA TYR A 108 -27.40 7.20 24.91
C TYR A 108 -28.21 8.37 24.36
N PHE A 109 -27.77 9.59 24.68
CA PHE A 109 -28.10 10.73 23.83
C PHE A 109 -27.72 10.35 22.40
N ARG A 110 -28.70 10.19 21.50
CA ARG A 110 -28.43 10.24 20.07
C ARG A 110 -27.67 11.55 19.87
N ARG A 111 -26.40 11.49 19.44
CA ARG A 111 -25.65 12.68 19.06
C ARG A 111 -26.31 13.27 17.81
N ALA A 112 -27.44 13.94 18.00
CA ALA A 112 -28.07 14.78 17.01
C ALA A 112 -27.09 15.90 16.72
N ASN A 113 -26.37 15.75 15.61
CA ASN A 113 -25.69 16.79 14.85
C ASN A 113 -25.36 18.03 15.69
N TRP A 114 -24.25 17.99 16.44
CA TRP A 114 -23.69 19.18 17.08
C TRP A 114 -23.35 20.22 16.01
N PHE A 115 -24.38 21.01 15.74
CA PHE A 115 -24.50 22.27 15.03
C PHE A 115 -24.18 22.24 13.53
N PRO A 116 -25.22 22.25 12.67
CA PRO A 116 -25.08 22.69 11.28
C PRO A 116 -24.30 24.00 11.17
N THR A 117 -24.40 24.90 12.15
CA THR A 117 -23.63 26.15 12.24
C THR A 117 -22.14 25.93 12.52
N ARG A 118 -21.74 24.99 13.38
CA ARG A 118 -20.32 24.61 13.56
C ARG A 118 -19.78 23.96 12.29
N ARG A 119 -20.55 23.08 11.66
CA ARG A 119 -20.20 22.47 10.37
C ARG A 119 -20.05 23.53 9.27
N ARG A 120 -20.98 24.50 9.17
CA ARG A 120 -20.91 25.67 8.28
C ARG A 120 -19.69 26.54 8.59
N ARG A 121 -19.38 26.84 9.86
CA ARG A 121 -18.17 27.58 10.27
C ARG A 121 -16.90 26.84 9.89
N VAL A 122 -16.82 25.53 10.12
CA VAL A 122 -15.68 24.70 9.71
C VAL A 122 -15.53 24.67 8.18
N TYR A 123 -16.63 24.56 7.43
CA TYR A 123 -16.60 24.65 5.97
C TYR A 123 -16.20 26.04 5.48
N ALA A 124 -16.72 27.11 6.07
CA ALA A 124 -16.39 28.50 5.74
C ALA A 124 -14.92 28.80 6.06
N TRP A 125 -14.42 28.39 7.23
CA TRP A 125 -13.01 28.49 7.61
C TRP A 125 -12.12 27.67 6.66
N ARG A 126 -12.50 26.44 6.31
CA ARG A 126 -11.79 25.66 5.28
C ARG A 126 -11.85 26.31 3.90
N ARG A 127 -12.94 26.99 3.54
CA ARG A 127 -13.11 27.73 2.27
C ARG A 127 -12.21 28.97 2.25
N GLN A 128 -12.15 29.72 3.35
CA GLN A 128 -11.24 30.84 3.55
C GLN A 128 -9.78 30.40 3.56
N LEU A 129 -9.45 29.28 4.22
CA LEU A 129 -8.11 28.67 4.15
C LEU A 129 -7.75 28.25 2.72
N LYS A 130 -8.69 27.65 1.96
CA LYS A 130 -8.46 27.33 0.56
C LYS A 130 -8.30 28.57 -0.32
N ALA A 131 -9.09 29.61 -0.05
CA ALA A 131 -9.03 30.89 -0.78
C ALA A 131 -7.73 31.65 -0.48
N SER A 132 -7.32 31.75 0.80
CA SER A 132 -6.06 32.39 1.21
C SER A 132 -4.82 31.63 0.75
N ARG A 133 -4.91 30.29 0.65
CA ARG A 133 -3.87 29.45 0.04
C ARG A 133 -3.85 29.50 -1.49
N ASN A 134 -4.75 30.25 -2.15
CA ASN A 134 -4.93 30.24 -3.59
C ASN A 134 -4.97 28.80 -4.16
N LEU A 135 -5.64 27.88 -3.45
CA LEU A 135 -5.92 26.52 -3.94
C LEU A 135 -7.02 26.50 -5.01
N LYS A 136 -7.52 27.67 -5.42
CA LYS A 136 -8.20 27.81 -6.69
C LYS A 136 -7.13 27.71 -7.77
N PRO A 137 -7.32 26.88 -8.81
CA PRO A 137 -6.48 26.96 -9.99
C PRO A 137 -6.31 28.43 -10.37
N ARG A 138 -5.08 28.90 -10.57
CA ARG A 138 -4.83 30.27 -11.06
C ARG A 138 -5.51 30.47 -12.43
N TYR A 139 -5.74 29.37 -13.15
CA TYR A 139 -6.57 29.22 -14.33
C TYR A 139 -7.50 28.01 -14.17
N VAL A 140 -8.81 28.22 -14.22
CA VAL A 140 -9.79 27.13 -14.24
C VAL A 140 -10.05 26.77 -15.71
N ASP A 141 -9.35 25.76 -16.21
CA ASP A 141 -9.61 25.22 -17.55
C ASP A 141 -10.90 24.38 -17.49
N TYR A 142 -12.03 24.96 -17.90
CA TYR A 142 -13.35 24.29 -17.86
C TYR A 142 -13.38 23.01 -18.70
N GLU A 143 -12.77 23.03 -19.89
CA GLU A 143 -12.66 21.87 -20.79
C GLU A 143 -11.84 20.74 -20.16
N ARG A 144 -10.80 21.07 -19.41
CA ARG A 144 -9.95 20.09 -18.74
C ARG A 144 -10.68 19.45 -17.56
N ASN A 145 -11.46 20.21 -16.80
CA ASN A 145 -12.31 19.67 -15.74
C ASN A 145 -13.39 18.74 -16.32
N GLN A 146 -13.99 19.06 -17.49
CA GLN A 146 -14.92 18.15 -18.18
C GLN A 146 -14.23 16.85 -18.62
N LYS A 147 -13.07 16.94 -19.28
CA LYS A 147 -12.25 15.76 -19.63
C LYS A 147 -11.84 14.94 -18.40
N GLN A 148 -11.57 15.59 -17.26
CA GLN A 148 -11.28 14.90 -16.00
C GLN A 148 -12.49 14.17 -15.43
N VAL A 149 -13.71 14.74 -15.53
CA VAL A 149 -14.94 14.08 -15.10
C VAL A 149 -15.24 12.86 -15.99
N GLU A 150 -15.10 13.00 -17.30
CA GLU A 150 -15.24 11.90 -18.25
C GLU A 150 -14.20 10.80 -18.01
N ASN A 151 -12.93 11.18 -17.86
CA ASN A 151 -11.85 10.24 -17.52
C ASN A 151 -12.03 9.61 -16.14
N SER A 152 -12.57 10.31 -15.14
CA SER A 152 -12.83 9.72 -13.82
C SER A 152 -13.91 8.64 -13.85
N THR A 153 -14.85 8.76 -14.80
CA THR A 153 -15.91 7.78 -15.00
C THR A 153 -15.42 6.56 -15.80
N ALA A 154 -14.47 6.77 -16.73
CA ALA A 154 -13.84 5.72 -17.54
C ALA A 154 -12.58 5.08 -16.90
N ALA A 155 -11.91 5.73 -15.93
CA ALA A 155 -10.58 5.32 -15.45
C ALA A 155 -10.57 4.27 -14.33
N ASP A 156 -11.72 3.85 -13.80
CA ASP A 156 -11.81 2.88 -12.71
C ASP A 156 -12.04 1.45 -13.23
N TYR A 157 -11.38 1.07 -14.34
CA TYR A 157 -11.34 -0.33 -14.76
C TYR A 157 -10.60 -1.17 -13.71
N LEU A 158 -11.39 -1.89 -12.90
CA LEU A 158 -10.90 -2.83 -11.91
C LEU A 158 -10.74 -4.21 -12.56
N TYR A 159 -9.50 -4.64 -12.76
CA TYR A 159 -9.18 -5.99 -13.23
C TYR A 159 -9.30 -6.97 -12.07
N ILE A 160 -10.18 -7.95 -12.20
CA ILE A 160 -10.48 -8.92 -11.14
C ILE A 160 -9.84 -10.26 -11.49
N PHE A 161 -8.87 -10.67 -10.69
CA PHE A 161 -8.23 -11.97 -10.76
C PHE A 161 -8.78 -12.88 -9.66
N ARG A 162 -8.99 -14.15 -9.98
CA ARG A 162 -9.60 -15.12 -9.06
C ARG A 162 -8.76 -16.37 -8.98
N LYS A 163 -8.47 -16.83 -7.77
CA LYS A 163 -7.88 -18.15 -7.52
C LYS A 163 -8.81 -19.00 -6.66
N ARG A 164 -9.18 -20.16 -7.18
CA ARG A 164 -10.07 -21.12 -6.50
C ARG A 164 -9.24 -22.11 -5.67
N GLU A 165 -9.93 -22.80 -4.76
CA GLU A 165 -9.41 -23.91 -3.94
C GLU A 165 -8.09 -23.68 -3.17
N VAL A 166 -7.91 -22.48 -2.63
CA VAL A 166 -6.76 -22.14 -1.80
C VAL A 166 -6.84 -22.85 -0.45
N ARG A 167 -5.81 -23.65 -0.15
CA ARG A 167 -5.71 -24.51 1.05
C ARG A 167 -5.27 -23.75 2.31
N VAL A 168 -5.84 -22.56 2.54
CA VAL A 168 -5.45 -21.65 3.61
C VAL A 168 -6.70 -21.15 4.33
N SER A 169 -6.63 -20.95 5.65
CA SER A 169 -7.77 -20.43 6.41
C SER A 169 -8.08 -18.98 6.05
N LEU A 170 -9.37 -18.59 6.14
CA LEU A 170 -9.81 -17.22 5.84
C LEU A 170 -9.09 -16.18 6.70
N LYS A 171 -8.88 -16.50 7.98
CA LYS A 171 -8.20 -15.59 8.91
C LYS A 171 -6.79 -15.26 8.40
N ARG A 172 -6.00 -16.26 8.02
CA ARG A 172 -4.65 -16.03 7.48
C ARG A 172 -4.69 -15.24 6.19
N LEU A 173 -5.59 -15.59 5.26
CA LEU A 173 -5.73 -14.88 3.99
C LEU A 173 -6.08 -13.40 4.17
N VAL A 174 -7.00 -13.05 5.07
CA VAL A 174 -7.37 -11.65 5.30
C VAL A 174 -6.29 -10.89 6.05
N TRP A 175 -5.84 -11.43 7.19
CA TRP A 175 -5.02 -10.69 8.13
C TRP A 175 -3.54 -10.64 7.74
N GLU A 176 -3.01 -11.74 7.22
CA GLU A 176 -1.58 -11.86 6.92
C GLU A 176 -1.28 -11.54 5.46
N CYS A 177 -2.17 -11.89 4.53
CA CYS A 177 -1.98 -11.58 3.11
C CYS A 177 -2.70 -10.29 2.69
N GLY A 178 -4.02 -10.24 2.89
CA GLY A 178 -4.89 -9.22 2.29
C GLY A 178 -4.70 -7.81 2.82
N ARG A 179 -4.73 -7.62 4.14
CA ARG A 179 -4.60 -6.29 4.76
C ARG A 179 -3.25 -5.62 4.47
N PRO A 180 -2.10 -6.31 4.58
CA PRO A 180 -0.81 -5.68 4.34
C PRO A 180 -0.59 -5.22 2.89
N ILE A 181 -1.06 -5.98 1.90
CA ILE A 181 -0.84 -5.69 0.48
C ILE A 181 -1.86 -4.70 -0.11
N MET A 182 -2.99 -4.48 0.58
CA MET A 182 -4.03 -3.58 0.11
C MET A 182 -3.48 -2.15 -0.05
N HIS A 183 -3.83 -1.51 -1.17
CA HIS A 183 -3.39 -0.17 -1.57
C HIS A 183 -1.88 0.01 -1.81
N ARG A 184 -1.11 -1.08 -1.86
CA ARG A 184 0.28 -1.06 -2.29
C ARG A 184 0.40 -1.23 -3.81
N ASN A 185 1.57 -0.88 -4.34
CA ASN A 185 1.94 -1.27 -5.69
C ASN A 185 1.89 -2.80 -5.81
N LEU A 186 1.50 -3.29 -6.99
CA LEU A 186 1.43 -4.73 -7.26
C LEU A 186 2.78 -5.42 -6.99
N GLN A 187 3.90 -4.86 -7.45
CA GLN A 187 5.21 -5.47 -7.24
C GLN A 187 5.63 -5.43 -5.77
N ASP A 188 5.43 -4.31 -5.09
CA ASP A 188 5.69 -4.20 -3.64
C ASP A 188 4.88 -5.22 -2.83
N GLY A 189 3.66 -5.54 -3.27
CA GLY A 189 2.81 -6.56 -2.66
C GLY A 189 3.34 -7.98 -2.87
N ILE A 190 3.88 -8.27 -4.06
CA ILE A 190 4.53 -9.55 -4.37
C ILE A 190 5.77 -9.73 -3.50
N ASP A 191 6.68 -8.76 -3.52
CA ASP A 191 7.93 -8.80 -2.77
C ASP A 191 7.68 -8.91 -1.26
N PHE A 192 6.65 -8.21 -0.75
CA PHE A 192 6.25 -8.33 0.65
C PHE A 192 5.82 -9.76 1.00
N LEU A 193 4.98 -10.40 0.19
CA LEU A 193 4.52 -11.77 0.47
C LEU A 193 5.63 -12.80 0.31
N GLU A 194 6.56 -12.58 -0.61
CA GLU A 194 7.75 -13.41 -0.80
C GLU A 194 8.70 -13.28 0.39
N SER A 195 8.87 -12.07 0.94
CA SER A 195 9.71 -11.83 2.12
C SER A 195 9.23 -12.55 3.40
N LEU A 196 7.94 -12.92 3.47
CA LEU A 196 7.42 -13.69 4.59
C LEU A 196 7.92 -15.14 4.59
N ALA A 197 8.36 -15.67 3.44
CA ALA A 197 8.86 -17.04 3.26
C ALA A 197 7.94 -18.11 3.88
N ARG A 198 6.61 -17.95 3.71
CA ARG A 198 5.62 -18.89 4.24
C ARG A 198 4.89 -19.64 3.11
N PRO A 199 4.76 -20.97 3.17
CA PRO A 199 4.19 -21.76 2.06
C PRO A 199 2.70 -21.48 1.80
N TYR A 200 1.99 -20.87 2.76
CA TYR A 200 0.59 -20.51 2.56
C TYR A 200 0.40 -19.18 1.80
N THR A 201 1.47 -18.39 1.58
CA THR A 201 1.41 -17.18 0.76
C THR A 201 1.62 -17.47 -0.72
N ASP A 202 2.32 -18.57 -1.07
CA ASP A 202 2.57 -19.05 -2.44
C ASP A 202 1.34 -18.99 -3.36
N PRO A 203 0.14 -19.50 -2.99
CA PRO A 203 -1.01 -19.41 -3.88
C PRO A 203 -1.41 -17.96 -4.19
N VAL A 204 -1.22 -17.04 -3.24
CA VAL A 204 -1.51 -15.61 -3.41
C VAL A 204 -0.46 -14.97 -4.31
N VAL A 205 0.82 -15.27 -4.08
CA VAL A 205 1.95 -14.76 -4.88
C VAL A 205 1.79 -15.19 -6.34
N GLU A 206 1.52 -16.47 -6.59
CA GLU A 206 1.27 -16.99 -7.94
C GLU A 206 0.07 -16.28 -8.60
N CYS A 207 -0.99 -16.02 -7.85
CA CYS A 207 -2.14 -15.26 -8.37
C CYS A 207 -1.75 -13.81 -8.76
N LEU A 208 -0.90 -13.15 -7.97
CA LEU A 208 -0.44 -11.80 -8.24
C LEU A 208 0.58 -11.73 -9.40
N ARG A 209 1.48 -12.71 -9.51
CA ARG A 209 2.41 -12.85 -10.64
C ARG A 209 1.64 -13.04 -11.95
N ASN A 210 0.70 -13.99 -11.98
CA ASN A 210 -0.17 -14.20 -13.14
C ASN A 210 -0.98 -12.93 -13.47
N ALA A 211 -1.44 -12.19 -12.46
CA ALA A 211 -2.14 -10.94 -12.68
C ALA A 211 -1.23 -9.86 -13.29
N ARG A 212 0.01 -9.74 -12.80
CA ARG A 212 1.03 -8.83 -13.35
C ARG A 212 1.29 -9.16 -14.82
N ASP A 213 1.55 -10.42 -15.13
CA ASP A 213 1.87 -10.85 -16.49
C ASP A 213 0.70 -10.61 -17.46
N ASN A 214 -0.53 -10.91 -17.04
CA ASN A 214 -1.72 -10.61 -17.83
C ASN A 214 -1.90 -9.10 -18.07
N LEU A 215 -1.69 -8.28 -17.04
CA LEU A 215 -1.85 -6.83 -17.17
C LEU A 215 -0.78 -6.20 -18.06
N VAL A 216 0.48 -6.63 -17.92
CA VAL A 216 1.61 -6.09 -18.68
C VAL A 216 1.59 -6.60 -20.12
N ASN A 217 1.40 -7.91 -20.33
CA ASN A 217 1.55 -8.52 -21.65
C ASN A 217 0.28 -8.37 -22.50
N ILE A 218 -0.89 -8.66 -21.92
CA ILE A 218 -2.17 -8.67 -22.67
C ILE A 218 -2.76 -7.26 -22.70
N HIS A 219 -2.89 -6.63 -21.53
CA HIS A 219 -3.54 -5.31 -21.42
C HIS A 219 -2.59 -4.13 -21.63
N LYS A 220 -1.28 -4.38 -21.81
CA LYS A 220 -0.23 -3.35 -22.01
C LYS A 220 -0.26 -2.25 -20.95
N LYS A 221 -0.56 -2.63 -19.71
CA LYS A 221 -0.64 -1.72 -18.56
C LYS A 221 0.73 -1.48 -17.96
N ASP A 222 0.91 -0.27 -17.45
CA ASP A 222 2.20 0.13 -16.91
C ASP A 222 2.43 -0.46 -15.50
N PRO A 223 3.44 -1.34 -15.33
CA PRO A 223 3.68 -2.02 -14.06
C PRO A 223 3.95 -1.06 -12.89
N ALA A 224 4.56 0.11 -13.14
CA ALA A 224 4.88 1.07 -12.10
C ALA A 224 3.63 1.72 -11.48
N ARG A 225 2.49 1.70 -12.19
CA ARG A 225 1.23 2.32 -11.76
C ARG A 225 0.19 1.31 -11.30
N LEU A 226 0.46 0.01 -11.38
CA LEU A 226 -0.47 -1.03 -10.95
C LEU A 226 -0.58 -1.05 -9.42
N VAL A 227 -1.81 -0.93 -8.92
CA VAL A 227 -2.11 -0.93 -7.48
C VAL A 227 -3.20 -1.93 -7.14
N ILE A 228 -3.00 -2.64 -6.03
CA ILE A 228 -3.99 -3.55 -5.47
C ILE A 228 -5.07 -2.71 -4.78
N GLN A 229 -6.23 -2.57 -5.40
CA GLN A 229 -7.34 -1.79 -4.85
C GLN A 229 -8.19 -2.62 -3.89
N ARG A 230 -8.47 -3.88 -4.23
CA ARG A 230 -9.35 -4.76 -3.46
C ARG A 230 -8.71 -6.12 -3.28
N PHE A 231 -8.85 -6.66 -2.07
CA PHE A 231 -8.53 -8.05 -1.76
C PHE A 231 -9.70 -8.66 -1.02
N GLN A 232 -10.27 -9.72 -1.58
CA GLN A 232 -11.41 -10.43 -1.00
C GLN A 232 -11.07 -11.90 -0.85
N SER A 233 -11.17 -12.41 0.37
CA SER A 233 -11.17 -13.85 0.64
C SER A 233 -12.61 -14.33 0.71
N LEU A 234 -12.97 -15.31 -0.09
CA LEU A 234 -14.28 -15.95 -0.05
C LEU A 234 -14.17 -17.32 0.59
N ARG A 235 -15.15 -17.63 1.44
CA ARG A 235 -15.29 -18.96 2.03
C ARG A 235 -15.62 -19.95 0.92
N GLY A 236 -14.88 -21.05 0.85
CA GLY A 236 -15.23 -22.17 0.00
C GLY A 236 -15.60 -23.40 0.82
N ARG A 237 -15.43 -24.59 0.21
CA ARG A 237 -15.78 -25.87 0.85
C ARG A 237 -14.79 -26.28 1.93
N TYR A 238 -15.25 -27.10 2.87
CA TYR A 238 -14.35 -27.78 3.82
C TYR A 238 -14.21 -29.24 3.40
N VAL A 239 -12.98 -29.74 3.45
CA VAL A 239 -12.71 -31.17 3.42
C VAL A 239 -12.71 -31.66 4.85
N LYS A 240 -13.64 -32.55 5.20
CA LYS A 240 -13.73 -33.16 6.53
C LYS A 240 -12.88 -34.44 6.53
N SER A 241 -12.08 -34.64 7.55
CA SER A 241 -11.38 -35.91 7.81
C SER A 241 -11.63 -36.35 9.25
N LEU A 242 -11.64 -37.66 9.47
CA LEU A 242 -11.70 -38.22 10.82
C LEU A 242 -10.32 -38.19 11.45
N ARG A 243 -10.24 -37.77 12.70
CA ARG A 243 -9.03 -37.83 13.53
C ARG A 243 -9.32 -38.72 14.73
N PHE A 244 -8.61 -39.83 14.81
CA PHE A 244 -8.71 -40.73 15.96
C PHE A 244 -7.94 -40.15 17.15
N HIS A 245 -8.52 -40.30 18.33
CA HIS A 245 -7.94 -39.92 19.61
C HIS A 245 -7.89 -41.15 20.54
N SER A 246 -7.18 -41.02 21.67
CA SER A 246 -7.12 -42.06 22.70
C SER A 246 -8.52 -42.46 23.19
N LYS A 247 -8.67 -43.72 23.62
CA LYS A 247 -9.95 -44.31 24.08
C LYS A 247 -11.04 -44.33 22.99
N ALA A 248 -10.65 -44.66 21.75
CA ALA A 248 -11.54 -44.78 20.59
C ALA A 248 -12.41 -43.54 20.28
N LYS A 249 -12.02 -42.35 20.76
CA LYS A 249 -12.74 -41.11 20.48
C LYS A 249 -12.43 -40.64 19.06
N ILE A 250 -13.45 -40.24 18.31
CA ILE A 250 -13.32 -39.76 16.92
C ILE A 250 -13.65 -38.27 16.87
N GLY A 251 -12.69 -37.46 16.43
CA GLY A 251 -12.86 -36.04 16.14
C GLY A 251 -13.01 -35.79 14.65
N ILE A 252 -13.68 -34.71 14.26
CA ILE A 252 -13.80 -34.28 12.86
C ILE A 252 -12.88 -33.06 12.63
N VAL A 253 -11.84 -33.24 11.81
CA VAL A 253 -10.97 -32.16 11.37
C VAL A 253 -11.52 -31.55 10.09
N ARG A 254 -11.54 -30.22 10.01
CA ARG A 254 -12.06 -29.47 8.85
C ARG A 254 -10.93 -28.70 8.19
N SER A 255 -10.53 -29.12 6.99
CA SER A 255 -9.54 -28.43 6.17
C SER A 255 -10.22 -27.46 5.21
N PRO A 256 -10.04 -26.13 5.37
CA PRO A 256 -10.70 -25.16 4.50
C PRO A 256 -10.10 -25.15 3.08
N ARG A 257 -10.97 -25.03 2.07
CA ARG A 257 -10.62 -24.74 0.67
C ARG A 257 -11.30 -23.43 0.29
N ASN A 258 -10.60 -22.32 0.44
CA ASN A 258 -11.14 -20.98 0.21
C ASN A 258 -10.88 -20.48 -1.21
N HIS A 259 -11.40 -19.31 -1.54
CA HIS A 259 -11.14 -18.63 -2.81
C HIS A 259 -10.64 -17.22 -2.56
N ILE A 260 -9.86 -16.69 -3.49
CA ILE A 260 -9.32 -15.33 -3.42
C ILE A 260 -9.77 -14.58 -4.66
N LYS A 261 -10.22 -13.34 -4.49
CA LYS A 261 -10.44 -12.37 -5.55
C LYS A 261 -9.56 -11.14 -5.28
N VAL A 262 -8.70 -10.80 -6.24
CA VAL A 262 -7.85 -9.61 -6.18
C VAL A 262 -8.29 -8.65 -7.26
N GLY A 263 -8.59 -7.41 -6.87
CA GLY A 263 -8.92 -6.32 -7.78
C GLY A 263 -7.72 -5.39 -7.91
N ILE A 264 -7.17 -5.29 -9.12
CA ILE A 264 -6.05 -4.42 -9.45
C ILE A 264 -6.54 -3.34 -10.40
N ARG A 265 -6.10 -2.10 -10.16
CA ARG A 265 -6.35 -0.99 -11.07
C ARG A 265 -5.03 -0.33 -11.47
N GLU A 266 -5.03 0.30 -12.63
CA GLU A 266 -3.96 1.20 -13.03
C GLU A 266 -4.23 2.58 -12.43
N MET A 267 -3.22 3.17 -11.79
CA MET A 267 -3.32 4.52 -11.26
C MET A 267 -3.23 5.55 -12.40
N THR A 268 -4.10 6.55 -12.40
CA THR A 268 -3.98 7.68 -13.34
C THR A 268 -2.69 8.45 -13.07
N LEU A 269 -2.16 9.14 -14.08
CA LEU A 269 -0.92 9.93 -13.93
C LEU A 269 -1.06 10.99 -12.85
N GLU A 270 -2.24 11.61 -12.74
CA GLU A 270 -2.50 12.64 -11.73
C GLU A 270 -2.47 12.08 -10.32
N GLU A 271 -3.12 10.93 -10.10
CA GLU A 271 -3.08 10.23 -8.81
C GLU A 271 -1.66 9.80 -8.47
N PHE A 272 -0.91 9.32 -9.48
CA PHE A 272 0.46 8.84 -9.30
C PHE A 272 1.41 9.99 -8.95
N PHE A 273 1.30 11.13 -9.65
CA PHE A 273 2.00 12.37 -9.31
C PHE A 273 1.73 12.80 -7.87
N GLN A 274 0.45 12.85 -7.47
CA GLN A 274 0.08 13.29 -6.13
C GLN A 274 0.67 12.37 -5.05
N LYS A 275 0.60 11.05 -5.24
CA LYS A 275 1.15 10.09 -4.27
C LYS A 275 2.67 10.10 -4.24
N ALA A 276 3.31 9.99 -5.40
CA ALA A 276 4.76 9.82 -5.49
C ALA A 276 5.50 11.13 -5.22
N TYR A 277 5.12 12.22 -5.90
CA TYR A 277 5.84 13.50 -5.84
C TYR A 277 5.41 14.36 -4.65
N VAL A 278 4.12 14.68 -4.54
CA VAL A 278 3.63 15.63 -3.53
C VAL A 278 3.65 15.01 -2.12
N ILE A 279 3.09 13.80 -1.97
CA ILE A 279 3.02 13.11 -0.68
C ILE A 279 4.35 12.39 -0.35
N GLY A 280 5.17 12.04 -1.34
CA GLY A 280 6.38 11.25 -1.13
C GLY A 280 6.10 9.78 -0.78
N LYS A 281 4.93 9.25 -1.15
CA LYS A 281 4.59 7.82 -1.08
C LYS A 281 4.94 7.17 -2.41
N VAL A 282 6.23 6.91 -2.58
CA VAL A 282 6.79 6.23 -3.76
C VAL A 282 6.80 4.71 -3.50
N PRO A 283 6.46 3.88 -4.51
CA PRO A 283 6.63 2.43 -4.42
C PRO A 283 8.06 2.03 -4.04
N THR A 284 8.22 1.07 -3.15
CA THR A 284 9.53 0.68 -2.61
C THR A 284 10.44 0.05 -3.68
N THR A 285 9.86 -0.78 -4.53
CA THR A 285 10.47 -1.35 -5.74
C THR A 285 11.07 -0.26 -6.62
N LEU A 286 10.26 0.74 -6.97
CA LEU A 286 10.72 1.88 -7.77
C LEU A 286 11.88 2.63 -7.09
N THR A 287 11.81 2.88 -5.78
CA THR A 287 12.94 3.52 -5.08
C THR A 287 14.20 2.67 -5.06
N THR A 288 14.06 1.35 -5.02
CA THR A 288 15.19 0.42 -4.99
C THR A 288 15.85 0.36 -6.36
N ASP A 289 15.06 0.27 -7.43
CA ASP A 289 15.54 0.30 -8.81
C ASP A 289 16.27 1.61 -9.13
N MET A 290 15.74 2.75 -8.67
CA MET A 290 16.39 4.05 -8.82
C MET A 290 17.75 4.08 -8.11
N ARG A 291 17.85 3.53 -6.90
CA ARG A 291 19.12 3.48 -6.15
C ARG A 291 20.13 2.59 -6.84
N LEU A 292 19.69 1.41 -7.29
CA LEU A 292 20.51 0.45 -7.98
C LEU A 292 21.07 1.06 -9.28
N ALA A 293 20.24 1.74 -10.06
CA ALA A 293 20.65 2.40 -11.29
C ALA A 293 21.69 3.52 -11.07
N LEU A 294 21.61 4.25 -9.94
CA LEU A 294 22.63 5.24 -9.57
C LEU A 294 23.92 4.58 -9.09
N TYR A 295 23.81 3.51 -8.29
CA TYR A 295 24.96 2.77 -7.78
C TYR A 295 25.78 2.14 -8.91
N GLU A 296 25.11 1.56 -9.90
CA GLU A 296 25.74 0.93 -11.07
C GLU A 296 26.21 1.95 -12.12
N GLY A 297 25.97 3.26 -11.92
CA GLY A 297 26.35 4.29 -12.88
C GLY A 297 25.61 4.20 -14.22
N ARG A 298 24.48 3.49 -14.29
CA ARG A 298 23.66 3.38 -15.52
C ARG A 298 23.10 4.73 -15.97
N VAL A 299 23.08 5.70 -15.06
CA VAL A 299 22.46 7.00 -15.27
C VAL A 299 23.43 8.12 -14.88
N GLY A 300 23.43 9.20 -15.68
CA GLY A 300 24.34 10.33 -15.48
C GLY A 300 24.18 11.03 -14.13
N PRO A 301 25.22 11.76 -13.68
CA PRO A 301 25.29 12.36 -12.35
C PRO A 301 24.19 13.40 -12.10
N GLU A 302 23.69 14.06 -13.15
CA GLU A 302 22.58 15.01 -13.06
C GLU A 302 21.32 14.40 -12.45
N MET A 303 21.12 13.10 -12.66
CA MET A 303 19.90 12.40 -12.28
C MET A 303 19.80 12.16 -10.78
N HIS A 304 20.90 12.23 -10.04
CA HIS A 304 20.89 12.27 -8.58
C HIS A 304 20.03 13.44 -8.06
N ARG A 305 20.16 14.63 -8.67
CA ARG A 305 19.38 15.81 -8.26
C ARG A 305 17.91 15.64 -8.61
N GLN A 306 17.64 15.10 -9.79
CA GLN A 306 16.30 14.92 -10.33
C GLN A 306 15.50 13.87 -9.55
N TRP A 307 16.17 12.80 -9.10
CA TRP A 307 15.54 11.71 -8.36
C TRP A 307 15.57 11.85 -6.86
N SER A 308 16.31 12.84 -6.35
CA SER A 308 16.34 13.16 -4.93
C SER A 308 14.95 13.16 -4.29
N PRO A 309 13.87 13.71 -4.89
CA PRO A 309 12.52 13.66 -4.33
C PRO A 309 11.95 12.25 -4.07
N TYR A 310 12.51 11.20 -4.65
CA TYR A 310 11.93 9.85 -4.62
C TYR A 310 12.77 8.83 -3.85
N ILE A 311 14.11 8.96 -3.89
CA ILE A 311 15.06 7.92 -3.47
C ILE A 311 15.00 7.60 -1.98
N THR A 312 15.29 8.57 -1.10
CA THR A 312 15.47 8.33 0.35
C THR A 312 14.31 8.89 1.16
N SER A 313 14.14 8.42 2.40
CA SER A 313 13.14 8.99 3.32
C SER A 313 13.47 10.44 3.69
N THR A 314 14.75 10.74 3.90
CA THR A 314 15.27 12.07 4.25
C THR A 314 15.08 13.05 3.09
N SER A 315 15.46 12.67 1.87
CA SER A 315 15.28 13.50 0.68
C SER A 315 13.81 13.76 0.37
N ARG A 316 12.93 12.76 0.56
CA ARG A 316 11.47 12.93 0.47
C ARG A 316 10.93 13.92 1.50
N TRP A 317 11.43 13.86 2.73
CA TRP A 317 11.02 14.81 3.77
C TRP A 317 11.45 16.24 3.44
N LEU A 318 12.70 16.43 3.02
CA LEU A 318 13.21 17.73 2.56
C LEU A 318 12.41 18.27 1.39
N HIS A 319 12.10 17.41 0.41
CA HIS A 319 11.29 17.76 -0.75
C HIS A 319 9.90 18.27 -0.34
N ARG A 320 9.19 17.56 0.55
CA ARG A 320 7.90 18.01 1.06
C ARG A 320 7.97 19.33 1.83
N ARG A 321 9.01 19.51 2.65
CA ARG A 321 9.23 20.77 3.38
C ARG A 321 9.45 21.92 2.40
N ARG A 322 10.20 21.68 1.32
CA ARG A 322 10.43 22.63 0.25
C ARG A 322 9.15 22.95 -0.52
N LEU A 323 8.36 21.95 -0.90
CA LEU A 323 7.06 22.19 -1.56
C LEU A 323 6.15 23.07 -0.69
N LYS A 324 6.08 22.77 0.62
CA LYS A 324 5.30 23.58 1.57
C LYS A 324 5.80 25.02 1.64
N TYR A 325 7.12 25.23 1.63
CA TYR A 325 7.70 26.58 1.60
C TYR A 325 7.35 27.33 0.31
N LEU A 326 7.49 26.69 -0.86
CA LEU A 326 7.14 27.28 -2.17
C LEU A 326 5.64 27.57 -2.29
N GLU A 327 4.80 26.75 -1.67
CA GLU A 327 3.36 26.99 -1.55
C GLU A 327 3.09 28.24 -0.68
N MET A 328 3.76 28.35 0.47
CA MET A 328 3.65 29.52 1.35
C MET A 328 4.10 30.82 0.68
N THR A 329 5.17 30.79 -0.13
CA THR A 329 5.65 31.96 -0.89
C THR A 329 4.89 32.19 -2.20
N LYS A 330 3.87 31.39 -2.51
CA LYS A 330 3.06 31.47 -3.75
C LYS A 330 3.90 31.37 -5.03
N GLN A 331 5.06 30.73 -4.95
CA GLN A 331 5.96 30.47 -6.08
C GLN A 331 5.65 29.13 -6.76
N LEU A 332 4.89 28.27 -6.10
CA LEU A 332 4.54 26.93 -6.59
C LEU A 332 3.28 26.97 -7.46
N ASP A 333 3.40 26.56 -8.72
CA ASP A 333 2.26 26.20 -9.57
C ASP A 333 2.20 24.68 -9.72
N LEU A 334 1.30 24.05 -8.94
CA LEU A 334 1.15 22.60 -8.92
C LEU A 334 0.60 22.04 -10.25
N TYR A 335 -0.20 22.81 -10.98
CA TYR A 335 -0.82 22.35 -12.22
C TYR A 335 0.22 22.22 -13.33
N ARG A 336 1.02 23.28 -13.52
CA ARG A 336 2.13 23.26 -14.47
C ARG A 336 3.17 22.18 -14.13
N LEU A 337 3.48 22.02 -12.85
CA LEU A 337 4.40 20.94 -12.42
C LEU A 337 3.85 19.55 -12.72
N ARG A 338 2.55 19.34 -12.52
CA ARG A 338 1.89 18.07 -12.82
C ARG A 338 1.90 17.76 -14.32
N GLU A 339 1.61 18.74 -15.17
CA GLU A 339 1.65 18.60 -16.62
C GLU A 339 3.05 18.28 -17.11
N ALA A 340 4.05 19.09 -16.72
CA ALA A 340 5.44 18.86 -17.07
C ALA A 340 5.94 17.50 -16.58
N TRP A 341 5.45 17.03 -15.41
CA TRP A 341 5.75 15.71 -14.90
C TRP A 341 5.08 14.60 -15.72
N ALA A 342 3.82 14.77 -16.10
CA ALA A 342 3.06 13.80 -16.90
C ALA A 342 3.63 13.66 -18.31
N GLU A 343 3.91 14.78 -18.98
CA GLU A 343 4.55 14.80 -20.31
C GLU A 343 5.89 14.07 -20.31
N ARG A 344 6.70 14.25 -19.25
CA ARG A 344 7.96 13.52 -19.12
C ARG A 344 7.76 12.05 -18.85
N TYR A 345 6.79 11.71 -18.02
CA TYR A 345 6.47 10.31 -17.74
C TYR A 345 6.10 9.58 -19.04
N GLU A 346 5.20 10.16 -19.82
CA GLU A 346 4.79 9.63 -21.12
C GLU A 346 5.92 9.64 -22.14
N GLY A 347 6.72 10.72 -22.19
CA GLY A 347 7.90 10.82 -23.04
C GLY A 347 8.90 9.69 -22.75
N ASN A 348 9.13 9.37 -21.48
CA ASN A 348 10.00 8.27 -21.08
C ASN A 348 9.40 6.90 -21.44
N LEU A 349 8.09 6.71 -21.30
CA LEU A 349 7.43 5.47 -21.76
C LEU A 349 7.57 5.27 -23.28
N ARG A 350 7.41 6.35 -24.06
CA ARG A 350 7.60 6.33 -25.52
C ARG A 350 9.05 6.06 -25.90
N ARG A 351 10.02 6.68 -25.22
CA ARG A 351 11.45 6.41 -25.43
C ARG A 351 11.77 4.93 -25.19
N LYS A 352 11.30 4.36 -24.08
CA LYS A 352 11.47 2.94 -23.76
C LYS A 352 10.87 2.01 -24.80
N SER A 353 9.68 2.33 -25.31
CA SER A 353 9.05 1.48 -26.34
C SER A 353 9.82 1.53 -27.65
N VAL A 354 10.39 2.68 -28.02
CA VAL A 354 11.27 2.83 -29.19
C VAL A 354 12.59 2.09 -28.98
N GLU A 355 13.25 2.26 -27.83
CA GLU A 355 14.49 1.56 -27.49
C GLU A 355 14.29 0.03 -27.48
N ALA A 356 13.19 -0.45 -26.91
CA ALA A 356 12.86 -1.87 -26.88
C ALA A 356 12.55 -2.44 -28.28
N ARG A 357 11.99 -1.64 -29.20
CA ARG A 357 11.81 -2.05 -30.61
C ARG A 357 13.15 -2.11 -31.34
N ARG A 358 13.98 -1.09 -31.18
CA ARG A 358 15.35 -1.04 -31.75
C ARG A 358 16.20 -2.21 -31.28
N ALA A 359 16.15 -2.55 -29.98
CA ALA A 359 16.89 -3.68 -29.42
C ALA A 359 16.42 -5.05 -29.95
N ARG A 360 15.22 -5.13 -30.54
CA ARG A 360 14.69 -6.35 -31.17
C ARG A 360 14.91 -6.35 -32.69
N GLU A 361 15.58 -5.34 -33.24
CA GLU A 361 15.78 -5.14 -34.69
C GLU A 361 14.46 -5.02 -35.47
N ILE A 362 13.35 -4.74 -34.79
CA ILE A 362 12.05 -4.50 -35.41
C ILE A 362 11.97 -2.99 -35.67
N ILE A 363 12.20 -2.59 -36.92
CA ILE A 363 12.13 -1.20 -37.42
C ILE A 363 10.68 -0.71 -37.40
#